data_AF-A0A966RS26-F1
#
_entry.id   AF-A0A966RS26-F1
#
_cell.length_a   1.000
_cell.length_b   1.000
_cell.length_c   1.000
_cell.angle_alpha   90.00
_cell.angle_beta   90.00
_cell.angle_gamma   90.00
#
_symmetry.space_group_name_H-M   'P 1'
#
loop_
_entity.id
_entity.type
_entity.pdbx_description
1 polymer ?
#
loop_
_entity_poly.entity_id
_entity_poly.type
_entity_poly.pdbx_seq_one_letter_code
_entity_poly.pdbx_strand_id
1 'polypeptide(L)' 'NEKAQIRNKSARSAIKTAIRRFRDAVTAGDSKVIAEELRLASKTLDVAVSSGVLHANAAANRKSAMAKQANKAGKK' A
#
# COMPACT_ATOMS: atom_id res chain seq x y z
N ASN A 1 -11.64 -22.69 5.45
CA ASN A 1 -11.83 -22.65 3.99
C ASN A 1 -10.48 -22.39 3.32
N GLU A 2 -9.79 -23.45 2.93
CA GLU A 2 -8.39 -23.44 2.49
C GLU A 2 -8.16 -22.69 1.16
N LYS A 3 -9.11 -22.81 0.21
CA LYS A 3 -9.08 -22.07 -1.06
C LYS A 3 -9.11 -20.55 -0.87
N ALA A 4 -9.88 -20.07 0.11
CA ALA A 4 -9.89 -18.65 0.47
C ALA A 4 -8.58 -18.23 1.15
N GLN A 5 -8.01 -19.09 1.99
CA GLN A 5 -6.75 -18.83 2.67
C GLN A 5 -5.55 -18.70 1.71
N ILE A 6 -5.47 -19.54 0.68
CA ILE A 6 -4.42 -19.46 -0.36
C ILE A 6 -4.53 -18.14 -1.14
N ARG A 7 -5.74 -17.75 -1.57
CA ARG A 7 -5.97 -16.45 -2.25
C ARG A 7 -5.64 -15.26 -1.36
N ASN A 8 -6.00 -15.33 -0.08
CA ASN A 8 -5.70 -14.27 0.88
C ASN A 8 -4.20 -14.17 1.16
N LYS A 9 -3.46 -15.31 1.12
CA LYS A 9 -2.01 -15.32 1.27
C LYS A 9 -1.33 -14.53 0.15
N SER A 10 -1.70 -14.76 -1.11
CA SER A 10 -1.11 -14.02 -2.24
C SER A 10 -1.47 -12.53 -2.19
N ALA A 11 -2.73 -12.19 -1.91
CA ALA A 11 -3.17 -10.80 -1.78
C ALA A 11 -2.44 -10.06 -0.63
N ARG A 12 -2.29 -10.70 0.54
CA ARG A 12 -1.54 -10.13 1.67
C ARG A 12 -0.07 -9.91 1.35
N SER A 13 0.55 -10.86 0.65
CA SER A 13 1.94 -10.72 0.17
C SER A 13 2.10 -9.56 -0.81
N ALA A 14 1.16 -9.41 -1.76
CA ALA A 14 1.17 -8.30 -2.72
C ALA A 14 1.11 -6.93 -2.00
N ILE A 15 0.23 -6.79 -1.01
CA ILE A 15 0.10 -5.57 -0.20
C ILE A 15 1.40 -5.28 0.56
N LYS A 16 2.03 -6.30 1.16
CA LYS A 16 3.30 -6.14 1.86
C LYS A 16 4.40 -5.65 0.91
N THR A 17 4.45 -6.21 -0.30
CA THR A 17 5.40 -5.80 -1.34
C THR A 17 5.17 -4.36 -1.79
N ALA A 18 3.92 -3.95 -2.04
CA ALA A 18 3.61 -2.59 -2.44
C ALA A 18 4.01 -1.56 -1.36
N ILE A 19 3.72 -1.85 -0.08
CA ILE A 19 4.13 -0.99 1.03
C ILE A 19 5.65 -0.91 1.15
N ARG A 20 6.37 -2.01 0.90
CA ARG A 20 7.84 -2.02 0.91
C ARG A 20 8.39 -1.11 -0.19
N ARG A 21 7.92 -1.26 -1.44
CA ARG A 21 8.37 -0.41 -2.56
C ARG A 21 8.15 1.08 -2.29
N PHE A 22 7.00 1.45 -1.72
CA PHE A 22 6.75 2.82 -1.29
C PHE A 22 7.78 3.31 -0.26
N ARG A 23 8.13 2.49 0.75
CA ARG A 23 9.16 2.87 1.74
C ARG A 23 10.54 3.00 1.12
N ASP A 24 10.87 2.12 0.19
CA ASP A 24 12.15 2.16 -0.54
C ASP A 24 12.23 3.46 -1.36
N ALA A 25 11.14 3.86 -2.04
CA ALA A 25 11.03 5.13 -2.76
C ALA A 25 11.15 6.35 -1.85
N VAL A 26 10.49 6.34 -0.68
CA VAL A 26 10.60 7.41 0.33
C VAL A 26 12.03 7.54 0.85
N THR A 27 12.75 6.42 0.97
CA THR A 27 14.16 6.40 1.41
C THR A 27 15.09 6.93 0.33
N ALA A 28 14.82 6.62 -0.94
CA ALA A 28 15.58 7.14 -2.09
C ALA A 28 15.37 8.64 -2.32
N GLY A 29 14.22 9.20 -1.92
CA GLY A 29 13.95 10.64 -1.94
C GLY A 29 13.48 11.21 -3.29
N ASP A 30 13.18 10.37 -4.28
CA ASP A 30 12.63 10.81 -5.55
C ASP A 30 11.11 11.08 -5.44
N SER A 31 10.73 12.35 -5.53
CA SER A 31 9.35 12.80 -5.38
C SER A 31 8.39 12.24 -6.45
N LYS A 32 8.87 11.96 -7.66
CA LYS A 32 8.05 11.37 -8.73
C LYS A 32 7.78 9.91 -8.44
N VAL A 33 8.84 9.16 -8.09
CA VAL A 33 8.72 7.73 -7.77
C VAL A 33 7.87 7.51 -6.52
N ILE A 34 7.99 8.38 -5.50
CA ILE A 34 7.14 8.34 -4.31
C ILE A 34 5.65 8.50 -4.68
N ALA A 35 5.32 9.43 -5.58
CA ALA A 35 3.93 9.67 -6.00
C ALA A 35 3.36 8.48 -6.79
N GLU A 36 4.16 7.87 -7.66
CA GLU A 36 3.77 6.69 -8.43
C GLU A 36 3.55 5.47 -7.51
N GLU A 37 4.52 5.17 -6.65
CA GLU A 37 4.43 4.05 -5.71
C GLU A 37 3.29 4.25 -4.71
N LEU A 38 3.00 5.48 -4.29
CA LEU A 38 1.84 5.80 -3.46
C LEU A 38 0.52 5.46 -4.18
N ARG A 39 0.39 5.79 -5.46
CA ARG A 39 -0.78 5.44 -6.27
C ARG A 39 -0.93 3.92 -6.42
N LEU A 40 0.15 3.23 -6.74
CA LEU A 40 0.16 1.77 -6.90
C LEU A 40 -0.19 1.04 -5.60
N ALA A 41 0.38 1.47 -4.47
CA ALA A 41 0.07 0.93 -3.16
C ALA A 41 -1.39 1.18 -2.76
N SER A 42 -1.91 2.39 -3.05
CA SER A 42 -3.31 2.73 -2.77
C SER A 42 -4.28 1.86 -3.58
N LYS A 43 -4.03 1.69 -4.89
CA LYS A 43 -4.83 0.81 -5.75
C LYS A 43 -4.85 -0.62 -5.23
N THR A 44 -3.70 -1.14 -4.81
CA THR A 44 -3.59 -2.51 -4.27
C THR A 44 -4.41 -2.68 -2.98
N LEU A 45 -4.43 -1.67 -2.11
CA LEU A 45 -5.26 -1.68 -0.90
C LEU A 45 -6.76 -1.66 -1.24
N ASP A 46 -7.18 -0.86 -2.21
CA ASP A 46 -8.59 -0.76 -2.60
C ASP A 46 -9.12 -2.04 -3.27
N VAL A 47 -8.30 -2.69 -4.09
CA VAL A 47 -8.61 -4.02 -4.65
C VAL A 47 -8.70 -5.07 -3.54
N ALA A 48 -7.85 -4.99 -2.52
CA ALA A 48 -7.89 -5.91 -1.38
C ALA A 48 -9.14 -5.71 -0.51
N VAL A 49 -9.66 -4.49 -0.40
CA VAL A 49 -10.95 -4.22 0.25
C VAL A 49 -12.10 -4.81 -0.56
N SER A 50 -12.11 -4.55 -1.87
CA SER A 50 -13.16 -5.07 -2.77
C SER A 50 -13.18 -6.60 -2.80
N SER A 51 -12.02 -7.23 -2.67
CA SER A 51 -11.88 -8.70 -2.58
C SER A 51 -12.15 -9.28 -1.18
N GLY A 52 -12.52 -8.44 -0.20
CA GLY A 52 -12.81 -8.86 1.18
C GLY A 52 -11.58 -9.32 1.99
N VAL A 53 -10.37 -9.05 1.50
CA VAL A 53 -9.10 -9.45 2.16
C VAL A 53 -8.76 -8.51 3.32
N LEU A 54 -9.18 -7.25 3.22
CA LEU A 54 -8.95 -6.19 4.19
C LEU A 54 -10.23 -5.41 4.47
N HIS A 55 -10.40 -5.01 5.73
CA HIS A 55 -11.47 -4.08 6.10
C HIS A 55 -11.17 -2.68 5.56
N ALA A 56 -12.22 -1.93 5.20
CA ALA A 56 -12.10 -0.57 4.67
C ALA A 56 -11.29 0.35 5.59
N ASN A 57 -11.54 0.31 6.90
CA ASN A 57 -10.80 1.11 7.89
C ASN A 57 -9.30 0.76 7.93
N ALA A 58 -8.95 -0.52 7.78
CA ALA A 58 -7.55 -0.93 7.78
C ALA A 58 -6.82 -0.45 6.50
N ALA A 59 -7.51 -0.43 5.35
CA ALA A 59 -6.97 0.19 4.14
C ALA A 59 -6.87 1.72 4.28
N ALA A 60 -7.89 2.38 4.83
CA ALA A 60 -7.90 3.83 5.06
C ALA A 60 -6.75 4.29 5.97
N ASN A 61 -6.54 3.58 7.10
CA ASN A 61 -5.44 3.87 8.02
C ASN A 61 -4.07 3.78 7.33
N ARG A 62 -3.87 2.74 6.49
CA ARG A 62 -2.64 2.56 5.73
C ARG A 62 -2.44 3.64 4.67
N LYS A 63 -3.49 3.98 3.91
CA LYS A 63 -3.45 5.08 2.91
C LYS A 63 -3.10 6.41 3.57
N SER A 64 -3.74 6.73 4.70
CA SER A 64 -3.45 7.95 5.48
C SER A 64 -2.00 7.99 5.95
N ALA A 65 -1.47 6.88 6.48
CA ALA A 65 -0.08 6.81 6.93
C ALA A 65 0.93 7.02 5.78
N MET A 66 0.71 6.39 4.62
CA MET A 66 1.58 6.57 3.45
C MET A 66 1.50 8.00 2.91
N ALA A 67 0.30 8.58 2.81
CA ALA A 67 0.14 9.97 2.38
C ALA A 67 0.87 10.96 3.29
N LYS A 68 0.80 10.77 4.62
CA LYS A 68 1.55 11.58 5.58
C LYS A 68 3.06 11.47 5.37
N GLN A 69 3.57 10.28 5.08
CA GLN A 69 5.00 10.06 4.81
C GLN A 69 5.44 10.71 3.50
N ALA A 70 4.66 10.56 2.43
CA ALA A 70 4.93 11.21 1.14
C ALA A 70 4.95 12.74 1.27
N ASN A 71 3.96 13.31 1.97
CA ASN A 71 3.91 14.75 2.24
C ASN A 71 5.10 15.24 3.08
N LYS A 72 5.55 14.45 4.05
CA LYS A 72 6.75 14.78 4.85
C LYS A 72 8.01 14.74 3.99
N ALA A 73 8.12 13.77 3.09
CA ALA A 73 9.26 13.65 2.18
C ALA A 73 9.32 14.81 1.17
N GLY A 74 8.17 15.27 0.66
CA GLY A 74 8.09 16.42 -0.25
C GLY A 74 8.24 17.80 0.39
N LYS A 75 8.27 17.89 1.73
CA LYS A 75 8.53 19.14 2.48
C LYS A 75 10.00 19.33 2.87
N LYS A 76 10.89 18.42 2.45
CA LYS A 76 12.33 18.54 2.65
C LYS A 76 12.98 19.38 1.56
#